data_AF-A0A535RJC8-F1
#
_entry.id   AF-A0A535RJC8-F1
#
_cell.length_a   1.000
_cell.length_b   1.000
_cell.length_c   1.000
_cell.angle_alpha   90.00
_cell.angle_beta   90.00
_cell.angle_gamma   90.00
#
_symmetry.space_group_name_H-M   'P 1'
#
loop_
_entity.id
_entity.type
_entity.pdbx_description
1 polymer ?
#
loop_
_entity_poly.entity_id
_entity_poly.type
_entity_poly.pdbx_seq_one_letter_code
_entity_poly.pdbx_strand_id
1 'polypeptide(L)'
;MTVDGARRRDLLLVALTFAAGAVDAVVFLRLDVFTAVMTGNIVLLGLAIGQGAFRNALRSLVALAAYAGGVLAGARLVGATPRDSIWPAHATRALAVEWVLHATFLAGWILTDARPDGLAAASLIAVSGVAMGIQAATARTLAPTMSTTYVTGTLTALVSELSALGALGPDARRRAAIVVALGLGAVCGALVLVSAAVFAPALPVIVVGAVVLVAATRFR
;
A
#
# COMPACT_ATOMS: atom_id res chain seq x y z
N MET A 1 27.76 -0.79 -4.17
CA MET A 1 26.49 -0.06 -3.95
C MET A 1 26.71 1.42 -4.23
N THR A 2 26.01 2.03 -5.20
CA THR A 2 26.08 3.50 -5.39
C THR A 2 25.01 4.16 -4.52
N VAL A 3 25.38 5.24 -3.81
CA VAL A 3 24.50 5.99 -2.90
C VAL A 3 23.22 6.47 -3.61
N ASP A 4 23.33 6.81 -4.90
CA ASP A 4 22.20 7.25 -5.73
C ASP A 4 21.16 6.15 -5.99
N GLY A 5 21.58 4.88 -6.12
CA GLY A 5 20.67 3.77 -6.35
C GLY A 5 19.77 3.51 -5.14
N ALA A 6 20.37 3.52 -3.94
CA ALA A 6 19.64 3.36 -2.69
C ALA A 6 18.66 4.52 -2.45
N ARG A 7 19.10 5.77 -2.69
CA ARG A 7 18.24 6.96 -2.56
C ARG A 7 17.04 6.91 -3.51
N ARG A 8 17.24 6.48 -4.75
CA ARG A 8 16.13 6.32 -5.73
C ARG A 8 15.15 5.25 -5.29
N ARG A 9 15.62 4.08 -4.86
CA ARG A 9 14.77 3.02 -4.32
C ARG A 9 13.90 3.55 -3.17
N ASP A 10 14.51 4.27 -2.23
CA ASP A 10 13.81 4.79 -1.06
C ASP A 10 12.72 5.80 -1.46
N LEU A 11 12.99 6.67 -2.44
CA LEU A 11 11.98 7.58 -2.99
C LEU A 11 10.81 6.84 -3.65
N LEU A 12 11.08 5.77 -4.39
CA LEU A 12 10.03 4.94 -4.98
C LEU A 12 9.18 4.25 -3.89
N LEU A 13 9.80 3.74 -2.82
CA LEU A 13 9.09 3.15 -1.69
C LEU A 13 8.22 4.17 -0.93
N VAL A 14 8.70 5.41 -0.80
CA VAL A 14 7.91 6.52 -0.23
C VAL A 14 6.70 6.84 -1.11
N ALA A 15 6.86 6.86 -2.44
CA ALA A 15 5.76 7.05 -3.37
C ALA A 15 4.72 5.90 -3.31
N LEU A 16 5.15 4.65 -3.19
CA LEU A 16 4.26 3.50 -2.96
C LEU A 16 3.53 3.60 -1.62
N THR A 17 4.19 4.11 -0.57
CA THR A 17 3.54 4.38 0.72
C THR A 17 2.46 5.45 0.60
N PHE A 18 2.71 6.51 -0.17
CA PHE A 18 1.70 7.52 -0.47
C PHE A 18 0.49 6.90 -1.20
N ALA A 19 0.74 6.06 -2.23
CA ALA A 19 -0.34 5.37 -2.93
C ALA A 19 -1.15 4.47 -1.99
N ALA A 20 -0.48 3.73 -1.09
CA ALA A 20 -1.12 2.90 -0.07
C ALA A 20 -2.07 3.71 0.82
N GLY A 21 -1.62 4.86 1.32
CA GLY A 21 -2.45 5.75 2.14
C GLY A 21 -3.67 6.26 1.39
N ALA A 22 -3.50 6.63 0.11
CA ALA A 22 -4.59 7.09 -0.75
C ALA A 22 -5.65 6.01 -0.98
N VAL A 23 -5.22 4.78 -1.34
CA VAL A 23 -6.13 3.63 -1.53
C VAL A 23 -6.88 3.34 -0.24
N ASP A 24 -6.18 3.29 0.90
CA ASP A 24 -6.81 2.96 2.18
C ASP A 24 -7.84 4.00 2.61
N ALA A 25 -7.60 5.29 2.37
CA ALA A 25 -8.62 6.31 2.62
C ALA A 25 -9.86 6.10 1.75
N VAL A 26 -9.68 5.83 0.45
CA VAL A 26 -10.79 5.61 -0.49
C VAL A 26 -11.61 4.37 -0.13
N VAL A 27 -10.92 3.25 0.12
CA VAL A 27 -11.56 1.98 0.47
C VAL A 27 -12.23 2.10 1.84
N PHE A 28 -11.57 2.68 2.84
CA PHE A 28 -12.15 2.81 4.18
C PHE A 28 -13.42 3.67 4.19
N LEU A 29 -13.38 4.84 3.54
CA LEU A 29 -14.51 5.76 3.51
C LEU A 29 -15.73 5.23 2.76
N ARG A 30 -15.56 4.24 1.87
CA ARG A 30 -16.67 3.71 1.04
C ARG A 30 -17.04 2.26 1.33
N LEU A 31 -16.10 1.47 1.83
CA LEU A 31 -16.18 0.02 1.99
C LEU A 31 -15.88 -0.44 3.43
N ASP A 32 -15.64 0.49 4.36
CA ASP A 32 -15.49 0.26 5.81
C ASP A 32 -14.31 -0.65 6.20
N VAL A 33 -13.31 -0.81 5.32
CA VAL A 33 -12.13 -1.63 5.56
C VAL A 33 -10.87 -0.97 5.02
N PHE A 34 -9.72 -1.40 5.52
CA PHE A 34 -8.43 -1.05 4.96
C PHE A 34 -7.98 -2.14 3.96
N THR A 35 -7.08 -1.81 3.06
CA THR A 35 -6.44 -2.80 2.16
C THR A 35 -4.93 -2.88 2.35
N ALA A 36 -4.30 -1.89 2.97
CA ALA A 36 -2.90 -1.88 3.36
C ALA A 36 -2.69 -2.13 4.86
N VAL A 37 -3.60 -1.62 5.72
CA VAL A 37 -3.50 -1.72 7.18
C VAL A 37 -4.29 -2.92 7.74
N MET A 38 -3.67 -4.10 7.74
CA MET A 38 -4.34 -5.34 8.20
C MET A 38 -4.61 -5.41 9.70
N THR A 39 -3.77 -4.79 10.53
CA THR A 39 -3.99 -4.71 11.98
C THR A 39 -5.31 -4.01 12.30
N GLY A 40 -5.66 -2.97 11.55
CA GLY A 40 -6.96 -2.29 11.63
C GLY A 40 -8.11 -3.22 11.27
N ASN A 41 -7.99 -4.00 10.19
CA ASN A 41 -9.02 -4.96 9.78
C ASN A 41 -9.30 -6.06 10.81
N ILE A 42 -8.29 -6.49 11.58
CA ILE A 42 -8.51 -7.45 12.68
C ILE A 42 -9.41 -6.83 13.76
N VAL A 43 -9.17 -5.57 14.11
CA VAL A 43 -10.01 -4.84 15.08
C VAL A 43 -11.42 -4.61 14.52
N LEU A 44 -11.54 -4.18 13.26
CA LEU A 44 -12.83 -3.99 12.58
C LEU A 44 -13.65 -5.27 12.51
N LEU A 45 -13.00 -6.41 12.24
CA LEU A 45 -13.63 -7.73 12.26
C LEU A 45 -14.19 -8.05 13.65
N GLY A 46 -13.40 -7.88 14.71
CA GLY A 46 -13.84 -8.12 16.08
C GLY A 46 -15.02 -7.23 16.50
N LEU A 47 -14.96 -5.94 16.16
CA LEU A 47 -16.05 -4.99 16.38
C LEU A 47 -17.33 -5.42 15.65
N ALA A 48 -17.20 -5.76 14.37
CA ALA A 48 -18.34 -6.16 13.55
C ALA A 48 -18.99 -7.45 14.05
N ILE A 49 -18.21 -8.43 14.51
CA ILE A 49 -18.74 -9.65 15.15
C ILE A 49 -19.47 -9.31 16.45
N GLY A 50 -18.84 -8.52 17.33
CA GLY A 50 -19.44 -8.13 18.61
C GLY A 50 -20.73 -7.33 18.49
N GLN A 51 -20.90 -6.58 17.40
CA GLN A 51 -22.09 -5.80 17.09
C GLN A 51 -23.15 -6.56 16.26
N GLY A 52 -22.88 -7.81 15.85
CA GLY A 52 -23.76 -8.54 14.93
C GLY A 52 -23.78 -7.97 13.49
N ALA A 53 -22.82 -7.13 13.13
CA ALA A 53 -22.68 -6.52 11.81
C ALA A 53 -21.98 -7.47 10.81
N PHE A 54 -22.61 -8.60 10.50
CA PHE A 54 -22.01 -9.69 9.70
C PHE A 54 -21.51 -9.26 8.31
N ARG A 55 -22.15 -8.27 7.67
CA ARG A 55 -21.71 -7.72 6.39
C ARG A 55 -20.32 -7.08 6.49
N ASN A 56 -20.08 -6.32 7.55
CA ASN A 56 -18.79 -5.65 7.78
C ASN A 56 -17.73 -6.68 8.17
N ALA A 57 -18.09 -7.67 9.00
CA ALA A 57 -17.21 -8.78 9.33
C ALA A 57 -16.74 -9.52 8.07
N LEU A 58 -17.65 -9.81 7.13
CA LEU A 58 -17.30 -10.45 5.87
C LEU A 58 -16.36 -9.58 5.02
N ARG A 59 -16.59 -8.27 4.94
CA ARG A 59 -15.69 -7.34 4.24
C ARG A 59 -14.28 -7.36 4.83
N SER A 60 -14.14 -7.31 6.16
CA SER A 60 -12.84 -7.39 6.82
C SER A 60 -12.15 -8.74 6.59
N LEU A 61 -12.92 -9.84 6.61
CA LEU A 61 -12.39 -11.18 6.32
C LEU A 61 -11.89 -11.29 4.86
N VAL A 62 -12.65 -10.75 3.90
CA VAL A 62 -12.24 -10.70 2.50
C VAL A 62 -10.96 -9.88 2.33
N ALA A 63 -10.86 -8.72 2.99
CA ALA A 63 -9.65 -7.89 2.94
C ALA A 63 -8.42 -8.64 3.50
N LEU A 64 -8.57 -9.32 4.64
CA LEU A 64 -7.51 -10.11 5.27
C LEU A 64 -7.06 -11.28 4.39
N ALA A 65 -8.01 -12.06 3.87
CA ALA A 65 -7.72 -13.23 3.04
C ALA A 65 -7.08 -12.82 1.70
N ALA A 66 -7.60 -11.78 1.06
CA ALA A 66 -7.07 -11.26 -0.19
C ALA A 66 -5.67 -10.68 -0.03
N TYR A 67 -5.42 -9.91 1.02
CA TYR A 67 -4.10 -9.40 1.34
C TYR A 67 -3.10 -10.54 1.60
N ALA A 68 -3.48 -11.55 2.39
CA ALA A 68 -2.62 -12.71 2.62
C ALA A 68 -2.29 -13.45 1.31
N GLY A 69 -3.29 -13.63 0.43
CA GLY A 69 -3.09 -14.18 -0.91
C GLY A 69 -2.15 -13.33 -1.77
N GLY A 70 -2.30 -12.00 -1.72
CA GLY A 70 -1.42 -11.04 -2.39
C GLY A 70 0.01 -11.10 -1.88
N VAL A 71 0.22 -11.22 -0.57
CA VAL A 71 1.56 -11.39 0.02
C VAL A 71 2.22 -12.68 -0.49
N LEU A 72 1.47 -13.79 -0.53
CA LEU A 72 1.99 -15.06 -1.06
C LEU A 72 2.33 -14.96 -2.55
N ALA A 73 1.47 -14.32 -3.34
CA ALA A 73 1.71 -14.10 -4.76
C ALA A 73 2.92 -13.18 -4.98
N GLY A 74 3.00 -12.06 -4.28
CA GLY A 74 4.10 -11.10 -4.34
C GLY A 74 5.44 -11.73 -3.93
N ALA A 75 5.45 -12.52 -2.84
CA ALA A 75 6.64 -13.24 -2.42
C ALA A 75 7.13 -14.23 -3.50
N ARG A 76 6.23 -14.89 -4.23
CA ARG A 76 6.59 -15.76 -5.36
C ARG A 76 7.04 -14.98 -6.60
N LEU A 77 6.40 -13.85 -6.90
CA LEU A 77 6.74 -13.01 -8.05
C LEU A 77 8.14 -12.40 -7.90
N VAL A 78 8.47 -11.96 -6.69
CA VAL A 78 9.79 -11.39 -6.38
C VAL A 78 10.82 -12.50 -6.14
N GLY A 79 10.46 -13.61 -5.49
CA GLY A 79 11.36 -14.74 -5.28
C GLY A 79 12.60 -14.40 -4.45
N ALA A 80 13.55 -15.35 -4.39
CA ALA A 80 14.82 -15.16 -3.71
C ALA A 80 15.70 -14.18 -4.50
N THR A 81 16.02 -13.05 -3.89
CA THR A 81 16.84 -12.00 -4.54
C THR A 81 18.28 -12.08 -4.00
N PRO A 82 19.31 -12.02 -4.86
CA PRO A 82 20.69 -11.85 -4.41
C PRO A 82 20.84 -10.60 -3.53
N ARG A 83 21.63 -10.71 -2.45
CA ARG A 83 21.77 -9.64 -1.43
C ARG A 83 22.33 -8.32 -1.98
N ASP A 84 22.97 -8.35 -3.15
CA ASP A 84 23.66 -7.20 -3.74
C ASP A 84 22.79 -6.39 -4.72
N SER A 85 21.58 -6.86 -5.04
CA SER A 85 20.67 -6.19 -5.98
C SER A 85 19.85 -5.11 -5.26
N ILE A 86 20.04 -3.84 -5.63
CA ILE A 86 19.27 -2.70 -5.10
C ILE A 86 17.80 -2.77 -5.52
N TRP A 87 17.56 -3.16 -6.77
CA TRP A 87 16.23 -3.28 -7.34
C TRP A 87 16.24 -4.34 -8.45
N PRO A 88 15.81 -5.57 -8.16
CA PRO A 88 15.81 -6.63 -9.16
C PRO A 88 14.65 -6.46 -10.16
N ALA A 89 14.83 -6.93 -11.39
CA ALA A 89 13.81 -6.84 -12.45
C ALA A 89 12.46 -7.50 -12.06
N HIS A 90 12.49 -8.53 -11.24
CA HIS A 90 11.29 -9.19 -10.72
C HIS A 90 10.49 -8.31 -9.74
N ALA A 91 11.11 -7.36 -9.05
CA ALA A 91 10.37 -6.38 -8.24
C ALA A 91 9.55 -5.45 -9.14
N THR A 92 10.12 -4.98 -10.25
CA THR A 92 9.38 -4.19 -11.25
C THR A 92 8.20 -4.98 -11.83
N ARG A 93 8.39 -6.28 -12.12
CA ARG A 93 7.30 -7.15 -12.59
C ARG A 93 6.19 -7.30 -11.55
N ALA A 94 6.53 -7.48 -10.27
CA ALA A 94 5.54 -7.56 -9.20
C ALA A 94 4.72 -6.26 -9.07
N LEU A 95 5.38 -5.10 -9.09
CA LEU A 95 4.69 -3.80 -9.08
C LEU A 95 3.88 -3.55 -10.36
N ALA A 96 4.27 -4.09 -11.51
CA ALA A 96 3.47 -4.02 -12.72
C ALA A 96 2.17 -4.83 -12.61
N VAL A 97 2.20 -6.00 -11.93
CA VAL A 97 0.99 -6.77 -11.62
C VAL A 97 0.09 -5.99 -10.66
N GLU A 98 0.66 -5.42 -9.60
CA GLU A 98 -0.05 -4.53 -8.68
C GLU A 98 -0.72 -3.35 -9.41
N TRP A 99 0.01 -2.70 -10.33
CA TRP A 99 -0.52 -1.60 -11.12
C TRP A 99 -1.74 -2.01 -11.96
N VAL A 100 -1.70 -3.19 -12.58
CA VAL A 100 -2.85 -3.75 -13.33
C VAL A 100 -4.04 -4.02 -12.40
N LEU A 101 -3.79 -4.49 -11.17
CA LEU A 101 -4.84 -4.70 -10.18
C LEU A 101 -5.47 -3.37 -9.73
N HIS A 102 -4.67 -2.31 -9.54
CA HIS A 102 -5.20 -0.97 -9.27
C HIS A 102 -6.01 -0.40 -10.44
N ALA A 103 -5.57 -0.62 -11.68
CA ALA A 103 -6.34 -0.24 -12.86
C ALA A 103 -7.67 -1.01 -12.94
N THR A 104 -7.67 -2.30 -12.58
CA THR A 104 -8.88 -3.13 -12.49
C THR A 104 -9.82 -2.62 -11.39
N PHE A 105 -9.27 -2.24 -10.24
CA PHE A 105 -10.03 -1.61 -9.15
C PHE A 105 -10.68 -0.30 -9.62
N LEU A 106 -9.92 0.57 -10.29
CA LEU A 106 -10.45 1.82 -10.85
C LEU A 106 -11.58 1.56 -11.86
N ALA A 107 -11.41 0.59 -12.76
CA ALA A 107 -12.45 0.23 -13.72
C ALA A 107 -13.74 -0.21 -13.02
N GLY A 108 -13.65 -1.14 -12.06
CA GLY A 108 -14.83 -1.58 -11.30
C GLY A 108 -15.44 -0.47 -10.43
N TRP A 109 -14.62 0.45 -9.92
CA TRP A 109 -15.08 1.62 -9.20
C TRP A 109 -15.89 2.58 -10.07
N ILE A 110 -15.42 2.87 -11.29
CA ILE A 110 -16.14 3.70 -12.26
C ILE A 110 -17.43 3.00 -12.70
N LEU A 111 -17.39 1.69 -12.96
CA LEU A 111 -18.57 0.89 -13.35
C LEU A 111 -19.66 0.85 -12.28
N THR A 112 -19.30 1.10 -11.02
CA THR A 112 -20.24 1.17 -9.88
C THR A 112 -20.58 2.60 -9.49
N ASP A 113 -20.21 3.59 -10.31
CA ASP A 113 -20.40 5.04 -10.05
C ASP A 113 -19.86 5.49 -8.69
N ALA A 114 -18.70 4.96 -8.27
CA ALA A 114 -18.12 5.16 -6.94
C ALA A 114 -19.02 4.71 -5.78
N ARG A 115 -20.02 3.85 -6.04
CA ARG A 115 -20.95 3.31 -5.05
C ARG A 115 -21.03 1.79 -5.04
N PRO A 116 -19.89 1.07 -4.94
CA PRO A 116 -19.91 -0.38 -4.91
C PRO A 116 -20.62 -0.94 -3.67
N ASP A 117 -21.47 -1.94 -3.87
CA ASP A 117 -22.15 -2.70 -2.82
C ASP A 117 -22.10 -4.21 -3.08
N GLY A 118 -22.68 -5.00 -2.17
CA GLY A 118 -22.82 -6.45 -2.35
C GLY A 118 -21.55 -7.16 -2.82
N LEU A 119 -21.68 -7.91 -3.93
CA LEU A 119 -20.57 -8.64 -4.56
C LEU A 119 -19.52 -7.70 -5.16
N ALA A 120 -19.93 -6.58 -5.77
CA ALA A 120 -19.00 -5.63 -6.37
C ALA A 120 -18.06 -5.02 -5.32
N ALA A 121 -18.59 -4.66 -4.14
CA ALA A 121 -17.79 -4.23 -3.00
C ALA A 121 -16.79 -5.31 -2.57
N ALA A 122 -17.24 -6.56 -2.41
CA ALA A 122 -16.37 -7.67 -2.03
C ALA A 122 -15.26 -7.93 -3.06
N SER A 123 -15.58 -7.88 -4.36
CA SER A 123 -14.61 -8.03 -5.45
C SER A 123 -13.58 -6.90 -5.47
N LEU A 124 -14.00 -5.65 -5.28
CA LEU A 124 -13.09 -4.51 -5.23
C LEU A 124 -12.17 -4.56 -4.00
N ILE A 125 -12.69 -4.95 -2.83
CA ILE A 125 -11.88 -5.19 -1.64
C ILE A 125 -10.86 -6.30 -1.91
N ALA A 126 -11.27 -7.40 -2.55
CA ALA A 126 -10.37 -8.50 -2.85
C ALA A 126 -9.26 -8.09 -3.83
N VAL A 127 -9.60 -7.40 -4.92
CA VAL A 127 -8.61 -6.92 -5.91
C VAL A 127 -7.62 -5.95 -5.26
N SER A 128 -8.10 -4.98 -4.48
CA SER A 128 -7.23 -4.03 -3.78
C SER A 128 -6.38 -4.73 -2.71
N GLY A 129 -6.96 -5.66 -1.94
CA GLY A 129 -6.25 -6.44 -0.95
C GLY A 129 -5.09 -7.23 -1.55
N VAL A 130 -5.31 -7.93 -2.68
CA VAL A 130 -4.25 -8.64 -3.40
C VAL A 130 -3.16 -7.67 -3.86
N ALA A 131 -3.52 -6.52 -4.44
CA ALA A 131 -2.57 -5.50 -4.89
C ALA A 131 -1.68 -5.03 -3.74
N MET A 132 -2.28 -4.63 -2.61
CA MET A 132 -1.54 -4.17 -1.44
C MET A 132 -0.67 -5.26 -0.82
N GLY A 133 -1.10 -6.53 -0.86
CA GLY A 133 -0.29 -7.66 -0.43
C GLY A 133 0.97 -7.85 -1.29
N ILE A 134 0.84 -7.69 -2.62
CA ILE A 134 1.97 -7.72 -3.55
C ILE A 134 2.92 -6.56 -3.27
N GLN A 135 2.39 -5.34 -3.07
CA GLN A 135 3.20 -4.16 -2.73
C GLN A 135 4.01 -4.41 -1.46
N ALA A 136 3.36 -4.92 -0.41
CA ALA A 136 3.99 -5.18 0.89
C ALA A 136 5.10 -6.21 0.80
N ALA A 137 4.88 -7.33 0.09
CA ALA A 137 5.90 -8.35 -0.14
C ALA A 137 7.08 -7.80 -0.94
N THR A 138 6.80 -7.01 -1.98
CA THR A 138 7.83 -6.40 -2.83
C THR A 138 8.68 -5.39 -2.06
N ALA A 139 8.04 -4.49 -1.32
CA ALA A 139 8.71 -3.51 -0.48
C ALA A 139 9.59 -4.17 0.58
N ARG A 140 9.10 -5.25 1.23
CA ARG A 140 9.86 -6.01 2.22
C ARG A 140 11.13 -6.63 1.64
N THR A 141 11.11 -7.07 0.39
CA THR A 141 12.31 -7.60 -0.27
C THR A 141 13.28 -6.50 -0.68
N LEU A 142 12.77 -5.37 -1.19
CA LEU A 142 13.59 -4.23 -1.62
C LEU A 142 14.30 -3.52 -0.46
N ALA A 143 13.64 -3.45 0.70
CA ALA A 143 14.16 -2.80 1.88
C ALA A 143 13.71 -3.55 3.14
N PRO A 144 14.40 -4.62 3.55
CA PRO A 144 13.99 -5.43 4.72
C PRO A 144 13.92 -4.64 6.04
N THR A 145 14.71 -3.57 6.15
CA THR A 145 14.73 -2.66 7.30
C THR A 145 13.71 -1.51 7.19
N MET A 146 12.97 -1.43 6.08
CA MET A 146 11.90 -0.48 5.85
C MET A 146 10.60 -1.20 5.51
N SER A 147 9.60 -1.10 6.39
CA SER A 147 8.29 -1.65 6.07
C SER A 147 7.32 -0.53 5.72
N THR A 148 6.74 -0.60 4.52
CA THR A 148 5.70 0.32 4.03
C THR A 148 4.33 0.06 4.68
N THR A 149 4.14 -1.10 5.29
CA THR A 149 2.90 -1.49 5.99
C THR A 149 3.03 -1.48 7.51
N TYR A 150 4.26 -1.46 8.06
CA TYR A 150 4.51 -1.38 9.51
C TYR A 150 4.76 0.07 9.95
N VAL A 151 3.78 0.93 9.69
CA VAL A 151 3.90 2.37 10.01
C VAL A 151 3.94 2.62 11.51
N THR A 152 3.23 1.82 12.32
CA THR A 152 3.28 1.93 13.79
C THR A 152 4.70 1.78 14.32
N GLY A 153 5.41 0.69 13.95
CA GLY A 153 6.79 0.53 14.40
C GLY A 153 7.77 1.50 13.74
N THR A 154 7.46 2.00 12.54
CA THR A 154 8.23 3.08 11.90
C THR A 154 8.13 4.37 12.72
N LEU A 155 6.93 4.72 13.19
CA LEU A 155 6.69 5.85 14.07
C LEU A 155 7.35 5.65 15.44
N THR A 156 7.19 4.47 16.06
CA THR A 156 7.86 4.16 17.34
C THR A 156 9.37 4.35 17.22
N ALA A 157 10.00 3.75 16.20
CA ALA A 157 11.43 3.87 16.01
C ALA A 157 11.86 5.32 15.74
N LEU A 158 11.09 6.09 14.96
CA LEU A 158 11.36 7.51 14.72
C LEU A 158 11.32 8.31 16.03
N VAL A 159 10.29 8.12 16.86
CA VAL A 159 10.13 8.82 18.13
C VAL A 159 11.25 8.41 19.11
N SER A 160 11.61 7.13 19.15
CA SER A 160 12.73 6.65 19.97
C SER A 160 14.07 7.27 19.54
N GLU A 161 14.36 7.34 18.24
CA GLU A 161 15.58 7.97 17.71
C GLU A 161 15.60 9.49 17.98
N LEU A 162 14.46 10.18 17.88
CA LEU A 162 14.31 11.60 18.24
C LEU A 162 14.53 11.86 19.74
N SER A 163 14.10 10.93 20.60
CA SER A 163 14.23 11.07 22.05
C SER A 163 15.69 11.02 22.53
N ALA A 164 16.60 10.48 21.72
CA ALA A 164 18.02 10.37 22.05
C ALA A 164 18.81 11.69 21.95
N LEU A 165 18.15 12.85 21.75
CA LEU A 165 18.72 14.21 21.73
C LEU A 165 19.91 14.43 20.76
N GLY A 166 20.01 13.60 19.71
CA GLY A 166 21.02 13.70 18.65
C GLY A 166 20.48 14.27 17.33
N ALA A 167 21.38 14.66 16.41
CA ALA A 167 21.00 15.07 15.06
C ALA A 167 20.34 13.91 14.29
N LEU A 168 19.26 14.21 13.55
CA LEU A 168 18.54 13.21 12.77
C LEU A 168 19.43 12.58 11.68
N GLY A 169 19.76 11.30 11.91
CA GLY A 169 20.44 10.46 10.94
C GLY A 169 19.61 10.20 9.68
N PRO A 170 20.23 9.68 8.59
CA PRO A 170 19.54 9.36 7.35
C PRO A 170 18.37 8.38 7.52
N ASP A 171 18.47 7.43 8.45
CA ASP A 171 17.41 6.46 8.76
C ASP A 171 16.15 7.11 9.32
N ALA A 172 16.31 8.02 10.29
CA ALA A 172 15.19 8.77 10.88
C ALA A 172 14.45 9.60 9.83
N ARG A 173 15.18 10.29 8.93
CA ARG A 173 14.55 11.06 7.84
C ARG A 173 13.73 10.18 6.90
N ARG A 174 14.23 8.97 6.62
CA ARG A 174 13.56 7.98 5.77
C ARG A 174 12.28 7.47 6.43
N ARG A 175 12.31 7.16 7.73
CA ARG A 175 11.14 6.77 8.53
C ARG A 175 10.09 7.89 8.58
N ALA A 176 10.53 9.13 8.81
CA ALA A 176 9.65 10.29 8.79
C ALA A 176 8.97 10.47 7.42
N ALA A 177 9.73 10.33 6.33
CA ALA A 177 9.18 10.40 4.97
C ALA A 177 8.10 9.35 4.71
N ILE A 178 8.26 8.10 5.20
CA ILE A 178 7.23 7.05 5.10
C ILE A 178 5.96 7.45 5.85
N VAL A 179 6.08 7.87 7.12
CA VAL A 179 4.92 8.25 7.95
C VAL A 179 4.16 9.43 7.33
N VAL A 180 4.90 10.47 6.92
CA VAL A 180 4.31 11.66 6.28
C VAL A 180 3.69 11.30 4.94
N ALA A 181 4.34 10.48 4.12
CA ALA A 181 3.80 10.07 2.83
C ALA A 181 2.51 9.28 2.96
N LEU A 182 2.41 8.35 3.94
CA LEU A 182 1.14 7.64 4.20
C LEU A 182 0.02 8.63 4.53
N GLY A 183 0.29 9.56 5.46
CA GLY A 183 -0.69 10.56 5.89
C GLY A 183 -1.13 11.49 4.75
N LEU A 184 -0.18 12.01 3.98
CA LEU A 184 -0.47 12.84 2.80
C LEU A 184 -1.25 12.05 1.74
N GLY A 185 -0.90 10.79 1.52
CA GLY A 185 -1.64 9.89 0.64
C GLY A 185 -3.10 9.78 1.06
N ALA A 186 -3.34 9.51 2.34
CA ALA A 186 -4.69 9.42 2.89
C ALA A 186 -5.48 10.72 2.75
N VAL A 187 -4.85 11.88 3.05
CA VAL A 187 -5.47 13.20 2.88
C VAL A 187 -5.83 13.43 1.40
N CYS A 188 -4.90 13.21 0.47
CA CYS A 188 -5.15 13.38 -0.95
C CYS A 188 -6.24 12.43 -1.47
N GLY A 189 -6.19 11.15 -1.07
CA GLY A 189 -7.21 10.16 -1.44
C GLY A 189 -8.60 10.55 -0.95
N ALA A 190 -8.72 11.00 0.30
CA ALA A 190 -9.98 11.49 0.86
C ALA A 190 -10.47 12.78 0.16
N LEU A 191 -9.57 13.73 -0.12
CA LEU A 191 -9.93 14.97 -0.82
C LEU A 191 -10.43 14.69 -2.24
N VAL A 192 -9.76 13.81 -2.99
CA VAL A 192 -10.23 13.42 -4.32
C VAL A 192 -11.55 12.67 -4.23
N LEU A 193 -11.74 11.81 -3.21
CA LEU A 193 -13.03 11.14 -3.01
C LEU A 193 -14.18 12.13 -2.78
N VAL A 194 -13.96 13.18 -1.98
CA VAL A 194 -14.99 14.18 -1.67
C VAL A 194 -15.26 15.11 -2.87
N SER A 195 -14.22 15.50 -3.60
CA SER A 195 -14.34 16.46 -4.72
C SER A 195 -14.70 15.81 -6.05
N ALA A 196 -14.28 14.57 -6.27
CA ALA A 196 -14.33 13.87 -7.56
C ALA A 196 -14.37 12.34 -7.35
N ALA A 197 -15.40 11.85 -6.65
CA ALA A 197 -15.51 10.47 -6.17
C ALA A 197 -15.18 9.39 -7.22
N VAL A 198 -15.64 9.58 -8.47
CA VAL A 198 -15.41 8.65 -9.59
C VAL A 198 -13.93 8.47 -9.92
N PHE A 199 -13.11 9.51 -9.71
CA PHE A 199 -11.68 9.52 -10.03
C PHE A 199 -10.78 9.22 -8.82
N ALA A 200 -11.33 8.99 -7.63
CA ALA A 200 -10.54 8.78 -6.42
C ALA A 200 -9.46 7.68 -6.56
N PRO A 201 -9.72 6.52 -7.18
CA PRO A 201 -8.71 5.49 -7.36
C PRO A 201 -7.71 5.77 -8.49
N ALA A 202 -7.90 6.83 -9.29
CA ALA A 202 -6.95 7.19 -10.33
C ALA A 202 -5.62 7.69 -9.75
N LEU A 203 -5.66 8.32 -8.58
CA LEU A 203 -4.46 8.81 -7.89
C LEU A 203 -3.43 7.69 -7.62
N PRO A 204 -3.77 6.58 -6.93
CA PRO A 204 -2.83 5.47 -6.74
C PRO A 204 -2.43 4.80 -8.05
N VAL A 205 -3.32 4.67 -9.04
CA VAL A 205 -2.96 4.13 -10.37
C VAL A 205 -1.86 4.95 -11.04
N ILE A 206 -1.96 6.28 -11.00
CA ILE A 206 -0.96 7.19 -11.58
C ILE A 206 0.37 7.07 -10.84
N VAL A 207 0.33 7.07 -9.50
CA VAL A 207 1.55 7.01 -8.67
C VAL A 207 2.27 5.68 -8.85
N VAL A 208 1.57 4.55 -8.75
CA VAL A 208 2.17 3.21 -8.94
C VAL A 208 2.67 3.05 -10.38
N GLY A 209 1.93 3.53 -11.38
CA GLY A 209 2.36 3.51 -12.78
C GLY A 209 3.66 4.29 -13.00
N ALA A 210 3.79 5.48 -12.39
CA ALA A 210 5.02 6.26 -12.43
C ALA A 210 6.19 5.53 -11.76
N VAL A 211 5.96 4.86 -10.62
CA VAL A 211 6.97 4.04 -9.95
C VAL A 211 7.44 2.90 -10.86
N VAL A 212 6.52 2.16 -11.48
CA VAL A 212 6.84 1.07 -12.41
C VAL A 212 7.65 1.58 -13.61
N LEU A 213 7.26 2.71 -14.21
CA LEU A 213 7.96 3.31 -15.35
C LEU A 213 9.39 3.75 -14.98
N VAL A 214 9.55 4.43 -13.85
CA VAL A 214 10.87 4.86 -13.36
C VAL A 214 11.73 3.63 -13.04
N ALA A 215 11.16 2.62 -12.38
CA ALA A 215 11.86 1.38 -12.06
C ALA A 215 12.34 0.66 -13.32
N ALA A 216 11.47 0.54 -14.33
CA ALA A 216 11.75 -0.10 -15.61
C ALA A 216 12.77 0.63 -16.49
N THR A 217 13.08 1.91 -16.21
CA THR A 217 14.04 2.71 -16.99
C THR A 217 15.35 2.95 -16.26
N ARG A 218 15.35 2.95 -14.92
CA ARG A 218 16.51 3.32 -14.09
C ARG A 218 17.20 2.14 -13.39
N PHE A 219 16.57 0.97 -13.34
CA PHE A 219 17.10 -0.24 -12.70
C PHE A 219 17.10 -1.47 -13.64
N ARG A 220 17.28 -1.26 -14.96
CA ARG A 220 17.47 -2.34 -15.93
C ARG A 220 18.83 -3.01 -15.77
#